data_AF-A0A7X3LX79-F1
#
_entry.id   AF-A0A7X3LX79-F1
#
_cell.length_a   1.000
_cell.length_b   1.000
_cell.length_c   1.000
_cell.angle_alpha   90.00
_cell.angle_beta   90.00
_cell.angle_gamma   90.00
#
_symmetry.space_group_name_H-M   'P 1'
#
loop_
_entity.id
_entity.type
_entity.pdbx_description
1 polymer ?
#
loop_
_entity_poly.entity_id
_entity_poly.type
_entity_poly.pdbx_seq_one_letter_code
_entity_poly.pdbx_strand_id
1 'polypeptide(L)'
;MARFLKSLIFLPLAILLVVFAVANRHDVTFSLDPFSANDPALTVTAPLFWFLFAAVAVGVIIGGVATWTKQGKYRKEARVKRREADRWHEEADKLKAISETTNAPALTGPDQRNAA
;
A
#
# COMPACT_ATOMS: atom_id res chain seq x y z
N MET A 1 10.44 2.00 11.85
CA MET A 1 10.87 0.59 11.76
C MET A 1 10.95 0.02 10.35
N ALA A 2 9.88 0.00 9.54
CA ALA A 2 9.85 -0.77 8.28
C ALA A 2 10.94 -0.41 7.24
N ARG A 3 11.41 0.85 7.22
CA ARG A 3 12.50 1.29 6.31
C ARG A 3 13.84 0.66 6.67
N PHE A 4 14.15 0.55 7.96
CA PHE A 4 15.37 -0.08 8.45
C PHE A 4 15.40 -1.58 8.14
N LEU A 5 14.29 -2.28 8.38
CA LEU A 5 14.19 -3.71 8.06
C LEU A 5 14.30 -3.97 6.55
N LYS A 6 13.70 -3.11 5.71
CA LYS A 6 13.93 -3.15 4.26
C LYS A 6 15.41 -2.99 3.92
N SER A 7 16.07 -1.95 4.42
CA SER A 7 17.49 -1.72 4.16
C SER A 7 18.37 -2.89 4.62
N LEU A 8 18.06 -3.50 5.76
CA LEU A 8 18.76 -4.66 6.30
C LEU A 8 18.66 -5.90 5.38
N ILE A 9 17.60 -6.02 4.59
CA ILE A 9 17.38 -7.12 3.64
C ILE A 9 17.98 -6.78 2.27
N PHE A 10 17.73 -5.56 1.77
CA PHE A 10 18.19 -5.15 0.45
C PHE A 10 19.70 -4.96 0.35
N LEU A 11 20.36 -4.53 1.42
CA LEU A 11 21.81 -4.33 1.43
C LEU A 11 22.60 -5.64 1.21
N PRO A 12 22.41 -6.71 2.00
CA PRO A 12 23.11 -7.97 1.75
C PRO A 12 22.69 -8.59 0.42
N LEU A 13 21.42 -8.46 0.01
CA LEU A 13 20.97 -8.91 -1.30
C LEU A 13 21.74 -8.20 -2.43
N ALA A 14 21.93 -6.89 -2.35
CA ALA A 14 22.70 -6.14 -3.32
C ALA A 14 24.18 -6.60 -3.37
N ILE A 15 24.80 -6.85 -2.22
CA ILE A 15 26.16 -7.39 -2.16
C ILE A 15 26.23 -8.75 -2.87
N LEU A 16 25.29 -9.66 -2.61
CA LEU A 16 25.22 -10.96 -3.28
C LEU A 16 25.08 -10.83 -4.79
N LEU A 17 24.23 -9.90 -5.27
CA LEU A 17 24.06 -9.63 -6.70
C LEU A 17 25.36 -9.14 -7.34
N VAL A 18 26.09 -8.24 -6.68
CA VAL A 18 27.37 -7.73 -7.17
C VAL A 18 28.42 -8.83 -7.23
N VAL A 19 28.57 -9.61 -6.16
CA VAL A 19 29.52 -10.74 -6.11
C VAL A 19 29.20 -11.76 -7.19
N PHE A 20 27.91 -12.12 -7.34
CA PHE A 20 27.46 -13.03 -8.40
C PHE A 20 27.78 -12.48 -9.79
N ALA A 21 27.58 -11.17 -10.03
CA ALA A 21 27.86 -10.55 -11.31
C ALA A 21 29.36 -10.55 -11.64
N VAL A 22 30.21 -10.22 -10.66
CA VAL A 22 31.67 -10.20 -10.84
C VAL A 22 32.21 -11.62 -11.07
N ALA A 23 31.72 -12.60 -10.31
CA ALA A 23 32.12 -14.00 -10.46
C ALA A 23 31.66 -14.61 -11.79
N ASN A 24 30.48 -14.22 -12.28
CA ASN A 24 29.86 -14.74 -13.50
C ASN A 24 29.90 -13.72 -14.63
N ARG A 25 31.07 -13.11 -14.84
CA ARG A 25 31.33 -12.19 -15.97
C ARG A 25 31.58 -12.88 -17.30
N HIS A 26 31.77 -14.19 -17.28
CA HIS A 26 31.98 -15.00 -18.48
C HIS A 26 30.65 -15.25 -19.18
N ASP A 27 30.70 -15.40 -20.50
CA ASP A 27 29.51 -15.69 -21.28
C ASP A 27 29.01 -17.10 -21.00
N VAL A 28 27.72 -17.21 -20.70
CA VAL A 28 27.03 -18.49 -20.51
C VAL A 28 25.90 -18.57 -21.52
N THR A 29 25.83 -19.71 -22.19
CA THR A 29 24.76 -20.03 -23.11
C THR A 29 23.54 -20.48 -22.30
N PHE A 30 22.51 -19.65 -22.26
CA PHE A 30 21.26 -19.93 -21.58
C PHE A 30 20.18 -20.27 -22.61
N SER A 31 19.54 -21.43 -22.46
CA SER A 31 18.43 -21.86 -23.31
C SER A 31 17.13 -21.85 -22.52
N LEU A 32 16.07 -21.36 -23.17
CA LEU A 32 14.70 -21.35 -22.66
C LEU A 32 13.84 -22.49 -23.22
N ASP A 33 14.44 -23.45 -23.92
CA ASP A 33 13.76 -24.62 -24.47
C ASP A 33 13.84 -25.83 -23.51
N PRO A 34 12.72 -26.28 -22.90
CA PRO A 34 12.72 -27.44 -22.02
C PRO A 34 12.53 -28.78 -22.75
N PHE A 35 12.34 -28.80 -24.08
CA PHE A 35 11.94 -29.99 -24.84
C PHE A 35 13.03 -30.51 -25.79
N SER A 36 13.87 -29.64 -26.33
CA SER A 36 14.87 -30.00 -27.35
C SER A 36 16.29 -29.96 -26.78
N ALA A 37 16.79 -31.10 -26.31
CA ALA A 37 18.14 -31.19 -25.73
C ALA A 37 19.28 -31.09 -26.77
N ASN A 38 19.03 -31.52 -28.01
CA ASN A 38 20.06 -31.60 -29.06
C ASN A 38 20.12 -30.36 -29.97
N ASP A 39 19.02 -29.60 -30.06
CA ASP A 39 18.95 -28.34 -30.81
C ASP A 39 18.01 -27.37 -30.07
N PRO A 40 18.49 -26.73 -29.00
CA PRO A 40 17.66 -25.90 -28.15
C PRO A 40 17.32 -24.58 -28.83
N ALA A 41 16.02 -24.34 -29.07
CA ALA A 41 15.54 -23.05 -29.57
C ALA A 41 15.69 -21.94 -28.50
N LEU A 42 15.65 -20.66 -28.93
CA LEU A 42 15.70 -19.50 -28.02
C LEU A 42 16.92 -19.48 -27.09
N THR A 43 18.07 -19.85 -27.64
CA THR A 43 19.35 -19.80 -26.94
C THR A 43 19.96 -18.40 -27.00
N VAL A 44 20.34 -17.86 -25.85
CA VAL A 44 21.00 -16.55 -25.73
C VAL A 44 22.30 -16.72 -24.96
N THR A 45 23.39 -16.23 -25.53
CA THR A 45 24.71 -16.24 -24.88
C THR A 45 24.99 -14.85 -24.32
N ALA A 46 25.08 -14.77 -23.00
CA ALA A 46 25.44 -13.56 -22.28
C ALA A 46 25.94 -13.92 -20.87
N PRO A 47 26.61 -12.99 -20.16
CA PRO A 47 26.92 -13.20 -18.76
C PRO A 47 25.67 -13.38 -17.89
N LEU A 48 25.72 -14.30 -16.93
CA LEU A 48 24.54 -14.71 -16.13
C LEU A 48 23.85 -13.56 -15.39
N PHE A 49 24.59 -12.51 -15.05
CA PHE A 49 24.02 -11.37 -14.34
C PHE A 49 22.92 -10.67 -15.14
N TRP A 50 22.99 -10.65 -16.48
CA TRP A 50 21.95 -10.03 -17.31
C TRP A 50 20.61 -10.74 -17.15
N PHE A 51 20.61 -12.07 -17.20
CA PHE A 51 19.40 -12.88 -16.98
C PHE A 51 18.86 -12.69 -15.57
N LEU A 52 19.74 -12.67 -14.56
CA LEU A 52 19.36 -12.44 -13.17
C LEU A 52 18.71 -11.07 -12.96
N PHE A 53 19.33 -9.99 -13.45
CA PHE A 53 18.76 -8.64 -13.33
C PHE A 53 17.46 -8.51 -14.10
N ALA A 54 17.34 -9.12 -15.28
CA ALA A 54 16.07 -9.14 -16.03
C ALA A 54 14.96 -9.85 -15.23
N ALA A 55 15.25 -11.02 -14.65
CA ALA A 55 14.30 -11.76 -13.81
C ALA A 55 13.87 -10.95 -12.58
N VAL A 56 14.82 -10.30 -11.89
CA VAL A 56 14.52 -9.41 -10.75
C VAL A 56 13.67 -8.22 -11.20
N ALA A 57 14.01 -7.57 -12.31
CA ALA A 57 13.26 -6.43 -12.83
C ALA A 57 11.81 -6.82 -13.17
N VAL A 58 11.61 -7.96 -13.84
CA VAL A 58 10.28 -8.51 -14.12
C VAL A 58 9.51 -8.78 -12.82
N GLY A 59 10.16 -9.40 -11.83
CA GLY A 59 9.56 -9.62 -10.50
C GLY A 59 9.14 -8.33 -9.80
N VAL A 60 9.95 -7.28 -9.86
CA VAL A 60 9.63 -5.96 -9.31
C VAL A 60 8.44 -5.33 -10.03
N ILE A 61 8.39 -5.41 -11.36
CA ILE A 61 7.26 -4.90 -12.15
C ILE A 61 5.98 -5.63 -11.77
N ILE A 62 6.00 -6.96 -11.74
CA ILE A 62 4.84 -7.78 -11.37
C ILE A 62 4.39 -7.45 -9.94
N GLY A 63 5.32 -7.40 -8.98
CA GLY A 63 5.04 -7.05 -7.59
C GLY A 63 4.48 -5.63 -7.44
N GLY A 64 5.01 -4.68 -8.20
CA GLY A 64 4.54 -3.30 -8.27
C GLY A 64 3.11 -3.20 -8.80
N VAL A 65 2.81 -3.88 -9.91
CA VAL A 65 1.46 -3.94 -10.48
C VAL A 65 0.49 -4.60 -9.50
N ALA A 66 0.86 -5.73 -8.89
CA ALA A 66 0.03 -6.43 -7.91
C ALA A 66 -0.26 -5.59 -6.65
N THR A 67 0.73 -4.85 -6.17
CA THR A 67 0.53 -3.93 -5.03
C THR A 67 -0.31 -2.71 -5.41
N TRP A 68 -0.15 -2.18 -6.62
CA TRP A 68 -0.97 -1.07 -7.11
C TRP A 68 -2.43 -1.48 -7.26
N THR A 69 -2.74 -2.62 -7.87
CA THR A 69 -4.12 -3.10 -8.01
C THR A 69 -4.77 -3.33 -6.65
N LYS A 70 -4.04 -3.92 -5.68
CA LYS A 70 -4.52 -4.08 -4.29
C LYS A 70 -4.78 -2.74 -3.60
N GLN A 71 -3.91 -1.76 -3.75
CA GLN A 71 -4.08 -0.43 -3.14
C GLN A 71 -5.14 0.43 -3.84
N GLY A 72 -5.43 0.16 -5.12
CA GLY A 72 -6.41 0.89 -5.92
C GLY A 72 -7.83 0.83 -5.34
N LYS A 73 -8.25 -0.31 -4.79
CA LYS A 73 -9.57 -0.50 -4.17
C LYS A 73 -9.77 0.40 -2.94
N TYR A 74 -8.75 0.51 -2.09
CA TYR A 74 -8.81 1.30 -0.85
C TYR A 74 -8.93 2.80 -1.09
N ARG A 75 -8.58 3.31 -2.28
CA ARG A 75 -8.72 4.73 -2.62
C ARG A 75 -10.18 5.17 -2.71
N LYS A 76 -11.10 4.28 -3.10
CA LYS A 76 -12.54 4.57 -3.12
C LYS A 76 -13.16 4.43 -1.72
N GLU A 77 -12.81 3.35 -1.01
CA GLU A 77 -13.31 3.13 0.36
C GLU A 77 -12.91 4.23 1.33
N ALA A 78 -11.67 4.74 1.26
CA ALA A 78 -11.23 5.84 2.10
C ALA A 78 -12.05 7.13 1.89
N ARG A 79 -12.49 7.40 0.66
CA ARG A 79 -13.33 8.57 0.34
C ARG A 79 -14.76 8.41 0.84
N VAL A 80 -15.32 7.22 0.72
CA VAL A 80 -16.68 6.92 1.19
C VAL A 80 -16.74 6.97 2.71
N LYS A 81 -15.81 6.30 3.40
CA LYS A 81 -15.73 6.29 4.86
C LYS A 81 -15.52 7.69 5.44
N ARG A 82 -14.75 8.55 4.77
CA ARG A 82 -14.57 9.94 5.20
C ARG A 82 -15.89 10.73 5.15
N ARG A 83 -16.67 10.58 4.06
CA ARG A 83 -17.99 11.22 3.92
C ARG A 83 -19.03 10.68 4.90
N GLU A 84 -18.94 9.42 5.29
CA GLU A 84 -19.79 8.83 6.32
C GLU A 84 -19.43 9.36 7.71
N ALA A 85 -18.13 9.45 8.03
CA ALA A 85 -17.67 10.04 9.28
C ALA A 85 -18.08 11.51 9.42
N ASP A 86 -17.92 12.31 8.37
CA ASP A 86 -18.32 13.72 8.37
C ASP A 86 -19.84 13.87 8.62
N ARG A 87 -20.67 13.02 8.00
CA ARG A 87 -22.13 13.01 8.22
C ARG A 87 -22.50 12.65 9.67
N TRP A 88 -21.85 11.64 10.24
CA TRP A 88 -22.11 11.25 11.63
C TRP A 88 -21.66 12.31 12.64
N HIS A 89 -20.57 13.02 12.34
CA HIS A 89 -20.15 14.18 13.13
C HIS A 89 -21.18 15.32 13.08
N GLU A 90 -21.69 15.66 11.90
CA GLU A 90 -22.73 16.70 11.78
C GLU A 90 -24.03 16.32 12.51
N GLU A 91 -24.45 15.07 12.45
CA GLU A 91 -25.63 14.59 13.18
C GLU A 91 -25.41 14.62 14.69
N ALA A 92 -24.23 14.22 15.17
CA ALA A 92 -23.87 14.30 16.58
C ALA A 92 -23.83 15.74 17.09
N ASP A 93 -23.29 16.68 16.31
CA ASP A 93 -23.23 18.09 16.67
C ASP A 93 -24.62 18.74 16.69
N LYS A 94 -25.51 18.38 15.74
CA LYS A 94 -26.91 18.80 15.76
C LYS A 94 -27.65 18.28 16.99
N LEU A 95 -27.46 17.01 17.34
CA LEU A 95 -28.08 16.43 18.54
C LEU A 95 -27.57 17.09 19.83
N LYS A 96 -26.28 17.41 19.92
CA LYS A 96 -25.72 18.18 21.04
C LYS A 96 -26.32 19.58 21.14
N ALA A 97 -26.43 20.31 20.02
CA ALA A 97 -27.03 21.64 20.01
C ALA A 97 -28.51 21.64 20.44
N ILE A 98 -29.29 20.63 20.04
CA ILE A 98 -30.69 20.46 20.47
C ILE A 98 -30.76 20.15 21.97
N SER A 99 -29.88 19.28 22.47
CA SER A 99 -29.72 18.97 23.89
C SER A 99 -29.38 20.21 24.73
N GLU A 100 -28.43 21.03 24.29
CA GLU A 100 -28.04 22.26 24.98
C GLU A 100 -29.18 23.30 24.99
N THR A 101 -29.94 23.39 23.89
CA THR A 101 -31.11 24.29 23.81
C THR A 101 -32.25 23.81 24.72
N THR A 102 -32.45 22.49 24.85
CA THR A 102 -33.48 21.90 25.72
C THR A 102 -33.12 22.03 27.21
N ASN A 103 -31.83 22.04 27.53
CA ASN A 103 -31.32 22.25 28.89
C ASN A 103 -31.09 23.73 29.24
N ALA A 104 -31.48 24.68 28.39
CA ALA A 104 -31.49 26.09 28.73
C ALA A 104 -32.38 26.30 29.97
N PRO A 105 -31.94 27.11 30.96
CA PRO A 105 -32.59 27.19 32.26
C PRO A 105 -34.05 27.58 32.07
N ALA A 106 -34.95 26.71 32.56
CA ALA A 106 -36.38 26.90 32.52
C ALA A 106 -36.71 28.35 32.91
N LEU A 107 -37.36 29.05 31.97
CA LEU A 107 -37.87 30.40 32.16
C LEU A 107 -38.57 30.48 33.53
N THR A 108 -38.14 31.45 34.32
CA THR A 108 -38.66 31.78 35.65
C THR A 108 -40.18 31.65 35.68
N GLY A 109 -40.68 30.73 36.52
CA GLY A 109 -42.11 30.46 36.65
C GLY A 109 -42.91 31.71 37.04
N PRO A 110 -44.21 31.77 36.71
CA PRO A 110 -45.01 32.98 36.87
C PRO A 110 -45.03 33.41 38.34
N ASP A 111 -44.66 34.67 38.55
CA ASP A 111 -44.52 35.31 39.85
C ASP A 111 -45.91 35.44 40.50
N GLN A 112 -46.25 34.51 41.41
CA GLN A 112 -47.51 34.52 42.19
C GLN A 112 -47.48 35.58 43.30
N ARG A 113 -47.29 36.84 42.91
CA ARG A 113 -47.44 38.00 43.77
C ARG A 113 -48.70 38.73 43.32
N ASN A 114 -49.79 38.60 44.09
CA ASN A 114 -50.99 39.46 44.17
C ASN A 114 -52.30 38.65 44.19
N ALA A 115 -52.58 38.04 45.34
CA ALA A 115 -53.93 37.74 45.77
C ALA A 115 -53.99 37.99 47.29
N ALA A 116 -54.35 39.21 47.65
CA ALA A 116 -54.69 39.64 49.01
C ALA A 116 -55.83 40.65 48.90
#